data_AF-A0A067N4H7-F1
#
_entry.id   AF-A0A067N4H7-F1
#
_cell.length_a   1.000
_cell.length_b   1.000
_cell.length_c   1.000
_cell.angle_alpha   90.00
_cell.angle_beta   90.00
_cell.angle_gamma   90.00
#
_symmetry.space_group_name_H-M   'P 1'
#
loop_
_entity.id
_entity.type
_entity.pdbx_description
1 polymer ?
#
loop_
_entity_poly.entity_id
_entity_poly.type
_entity_poly.pdbx_seq_one_letter_code
_entity_poly.pdbx_strand_id
1 'polypeptide(L)'
;MTTLTPGIRTLSTILASISGLGVRTISSSLFPATLTEDDALDLARALSPVFFFGMWEGAILSYVLRESTTIATGLLVGLGLRMIADHLTKPDARKFITTLLGITLGLLVTDMLTGLLTEGTWWTEDDEKDLQDSWMRRRRRQIRKYRKESENLSQNGQFIRTVDDPLSMFPEDVLSIRSSQDEHVDEVVALKRRASAAAGHSRRVQEERKWAWSQGNPARAFQLGWEIRRYQLLAEELEQRAKEKEEELKAGKRTESEIHLVGLTVREAIDTVEARIREAQRRGETRVRIFVDDKTYAPGLKHELVNRIQDLSHNMEEERSQSDGKVLVVSLDDHAQSGTHIRSSHNGSA
;
A
#
# COMPACT_ATOMS: atom_id res chain seq x y z
N MET A 1 5.61 -52.85 3.54
CA MET A 1 5.77 -52.07 2.29
C MET A 1 5.26 -50.67 2.55
N THR A 2 6.17 -49.78 2.94
CA THR A 2 5.88 -48.39 3.32
C THR A 2 6.00 -47.49 2.10
N THR A 3 4.89 -46.90 1.67
CA THR A 3 4.81 -45.95 0.56
C THR A 3 5.39 -44.60 0.99
N LEU A 4 6.62 -44.31 0.58
CA LEU A 4 7.27 -43.02 0.73
C LEU A 4 6.53 -41.95 -0.08
N THR A 5 6.14 -40.87 0.59
CA THR A 5 5.34 -39.75 0.08
C THR A 5 6.09 -38.90 -0.95
N PRO A 6 5.41 -38.40 -2.01
CA PRO A 6 6.01 -37.67 -3.14
C PRO A 6 6.62 -36.30 -2.80
N GLY A 7 6.45 -35.77 -1.58
CA GLY A 7 6.98 -34.45 -1.18
C GLY A 7 8.50 -34.36 -1.04
N ILE A 8 9.21 -35.49 -0.94
CA ILE A 8 10.67 -35.48 -0.71
C ILE A 8 11.44 -35.09 -1.99
N ARG A 9 10.87 -35.35 -3.17
CA ARG A 9 11.55 -35.08 -4.45
C ARG A 9 11.61 -33.59 -4.81
N THR A 10 10.59 -32.81 -4.44
CA THR A 10 10.54 -31.37 -4.73
C THR A 10 11.47 -30.56 -3.82
N LEU A 11 11.69 -31.01 -2.58
CA LEU A 11 12.63 -30.35 -1.65
C LEU A 11 14.08 -30.44 -2.11
N SER A 12 14.48 -31.58 -2.68
CA SER A 12 15.84 -31.79 -3.21
C SER A 12 16.19 -30.80 -4.33
N THR A 13 15.25 -30.50 -5.23
CA THR A 13 15.50 -29.61 -6.37
C THR A 13 15.57 -28.14 -5.94
N ILE A 14 14.75 -27.74 -4.96
CA ILE A 14 14.76 -26.38 -4.42
C ILE A 14 16.04 -26.14 -3.60
N LEU A 15 16.46 -27.12 -2.79
CA LEU A 15 17.72 -27.06 -2.03
C LEU A 15 18.95 -26.94 -2.94
N ALA A 16 19.01 -27.70 -4.04
CA ALA A 16 20.10 -27.62 -5.01
C ALA A 16 20.16 -26.26 -5.74
N SER A 17 19.01 -25.61 -5.94
CA SER A 17 18.93 -24.32 -6.63
C SER A 17 19.36 -23.16 -5.73
N ILE A 18 18.97 -23.20 -4.44
CA ILE A 18 19.34 -22.19 -3.44
C ILE A 18 20.84 -22.29 -3.11
N SER A 19 21.41 -23.51 -3.04
CA SER A 19 22.85 -23.68 -2.83
C SER A 19 23.69 -23.15 -3.99
N GLY A 20 23.17 -23.15 -5.23
CA GLY A 20 23.91 -22.63 -6.38
C GLY A 20 23.98 -21.09 -6.43
N LEU A 21 22.93 -20.39 -6.02
CA LEU A 21 22.85 -18.92 -6.10
C LEU A 21 23.42 -18.20 -4.89
N GLY A 22 23.28 -18.74 -3.68
CA GLY A 22 23.78 -18.09 -2.45
C GLY A 22 25.30 -18.02 -2.36
N VAL A 23 26.00 -19.00 -2.95
CA VAL A 23 27.46 -19.08 -2.92
C VAL A 23 28.12 -17.94 -3.70
N ARG A 24 27.50 -17.53 -4.80
CA ARG A 24 28.07 -16.55 -5.73
C ARG A 24 27.91 -15.10 -5.27
N THR A 25 26.90 -14.82 -4.45
CA THR A 25 26.63 -13.48 -3.90
C THR A 25 27.37 -13.23 -2.59
N ILE A 26 27.53 -14.26 -1.75
CA ILE A 26 28.25 -14.16 -0.48
C ILE A 26 29.77 -14.06 -0.71
N SER A 27 30.30 -14.69 -1.77
CA SER A 27 31.72 -14.56 -2.11
C SER A 27 32.13 -13.13 -2.49
N SER A 28 31.22 -12.34 -3.06
CA SER A 28 31.50 -10.95 -3.46
C SER A 28 31.43 -9.93 -2.31
N SER A 29 30.80 -10.26 -1.19
CA SER A 29 30.57 -9.30 -0.09
C SER A 29 31.54 -9.43 1.08
N LEU A 30 32.17 -10.60 1.27
CA LEU A 30 32.96 -10.89 2.48
C LEU A 30 34.46 -10.61 2.37
N PHE A 31 34.99 -10.29 1.18
CA PHE A 31 36.42 -10.04 0.99
C PHE A 31 36.68 -8.60 0.54
N PRO A 32 36.86 -7.65 1.48
CA PRO A 32 37.29 -6.29 1.17
C PRO A 32 38.74 -6.26 0.66
N ALA A 33 39.00 -5.34 -0.27
CA ALA A 33 40.13 -5.23 -1.19
C ALA A 33 41.53 -4.95 -0.59
N THR A 34 41.92 -5.60 0.51
CA THR A 34 43.24 -5.40 1.14
C THR A 34 44.19 -6.60 0.97
N LEU A 35 43.72 -7.69 0.38
CA LEU A 35 44.55 -8.80 -0.10
C LEU A 35 44.70 -8.64 -1.61
N THR A 36 45.92 -8.84 -2.10
CA THR A 36 46.24 -9.01 -3.52
C THR A 36 45.23 -9.95 -4.15
N GLU A 37 44.56 -9.49 -5.21
CA GLU A 37 43.39 -10.12 -5.82
C GLU A 37 43.65 -11.60 -6.18
N ASP A 38 44.88 -11.91 -6.56
CA ASP A 38 45.35 -13.26 -6.88
C ASP A 38 45.42 -14.19 -5.65
N ASP A 39 45.91 -13.72 -4.51
CA ASP A 39 46.01 -14.51 -3.27
C ASP A 39 44.64 -14.77 -2.64
N ALA A 40 43.71 -13.81 -2.76
CA ALA A 40 42.35 -13.97 -2.29
C ALA A 40 41.57 -15.01 -3.11
N LEU A 41 41.78 -15.06 -4.42
CA LEU A 41 41.11 -15.99 -5.33
C LEU A 41 41.57 -17.44 -5.11
N ASP A 42 42.87 -17.63 -4.89
CA ASP A 42 43.42 -18.96 -4.60
C ASP A 42 43.07 -19.43 -3.17
N LEU A 43 43.04 -18.52 -2.19
CA LEU A 43 42.54 -18.80 -0.85
C LEU A 43 41.04 -19.17 -0.90
N ALA A 44 40.21 -18.43 -1.65
CA ALA A 44 38.79 -18.71 -1.80
C ALA A 44 38.53 -20.06 -2.48
N ARG A 45 39.28 -20.40 -3.53
CA ARG A 45 39.19 -21.71 -4.20
C ARG A 45 39.55 -22.85 -3.25
N ALA A 46 40.64 -22.70 -2.50
CA ALA A 46 41.11 -23.72 -1.56
C ALA A 46 40.21 -23.86 -0.32
N LEU A 47 39.62 -22.76 0.16
CA LEU A 47 38.76 -22.74 1.35
C LEU A 47 37.31 -23.13 1.06
N SER A 48 36.83 -22.96 -0.18
CA SER A 48 35.42 -23.19 -0.50
C SER A 48 34.90 -24.57 -0.07
N PRO A 49 35.54 -25.72 -0.36
CA PRO A 49 34.94 -27.00 -0.03
C PRO A 49 34.85 -27.21 1.49
N VAL A 50 35.92 -26.89 2.23
CA VAL A 50 36.00 -27.08 3.69
C VAL A 50 35.00 -26.19 4.41
N PHE A 51 34.84 -24.95 3.94
CA PHE A 51 33.87 -24.01 4.45
C PHE A 51 32.42 -24.48 4.20
N PHE A 52 32.13 -24.97 2.99
CA PHE A 52 30.80 -25.52 2.67
C PHE A 52 30.43 -26.72 3.53
N PHE A 53 31.37 -27.63 3.79
CA PHE A 53 31.14 -28.74 4.70
C PHE A 53 30.86 -28.25 6.12
N GLY A 54 31.64 -27.29 6.64
CA GLY A 54 31.38 -26.69 7.96
C GLY A 54 30.02 -26.01 8.05
N MET A 55 29.63 -25.25 7.02
CA MET A 55 28.32 -24.59 6.95
C MET A 55 27.16 -25.59 6.94
N TRP A 56 27.31 -26.68 6.18
CA TRP A 56 26.30 -27.74 6.14
C TRP A 56 26.20 -28.50 7.46
N GLU A 57 27.34 -28.83 8.09
CA GLU A 57 27.38 -29.43 9.42
C GLU A 57 26.72 -28.52 10.47
N GLY A 58 26.95 -27.20 10.41
CA GLY A 58 26.28 -26.21 11.26
C GLY A 58 24.77 -26.15 11.04
N ALA A 59 24.30 -26.22 9.79
CA ALA A 59 22.87 -26.23 9.48
C ALA A 59 22.16 -27.50 9.99
N ILE A 60 22.77 -28.67 9.81
CA ILE A 60 22.25 -29.94 10.37
C ILE A 60 22.21 -29.86 11.89
N LEU A 61 23.28 -29.34 12.52
CA LEU A 61 23.37 -29.22 13.96
C LEU A 61 22.26 -28.32 14.52
N SER A 62 21.97 -27.19 13.86
CA SER A 62 20.84 -26.30 14.22
C SER A 62 19.50 -27.05 14.19
N TYR A 63 19.28 -27.86 13.16
CA TYR A 63 18.05 -28.63 13.02
C TYR A 63 17.90 -29.68 14.13
N VAL A 64 18.96 -30.44 14.41
CA VAL A 64 18.92 -31.48 15.45
C VAL A 64 18.80 -30.89 16.85
N LEU A 65 19.45 -29.75 17.12
CA LEU A 65 19.34 -29.00 18.38
C LEU A 65 17.88 -28.63 18.71
N ARG A 66 17.07 -28.36 17.69
CA ARG A 66 15.65 -28.02 17.88
C ARG A 66 14.75 -29.22 18.06
N GLU A 67 14.99 -30.30 17.34
CA GLU A 67 14.13 -31.49 17.41
C GLU A 67 14.41 -32.34 18.66
N SER A 68 15.69 -32.46 19.08
CA SER A 68 16.06 -33.33 20.19
C SER A 68 17.36 -32.90 20.88
N THR A 69 17.24 -32.47 22.13
CA THR A 69 18.39 -32.05 22.95
C THR A 69 19.35 -33.21 23.26
N THR A 70 18.83 -34.45 23.36
CA THR A 70 19.64 -35.65 23.64
C THR A 70 20.51 -36.08 22.47
N ILE A 71 20.02 -35.96 21.23
CA ILE A 71 20.83 -36.28 20.04
C ILE A 71 21.83 -35.15 19.78
N ALA A 72 21.43 -33.91 20.06
CA ALA A 72 22.28 -32.75 19.89
C ALA A 72 23.55 -32.78 20.76
N THR A 73 23.45 -33.20 22.02
CA THR A 73 24.64 -33.36 22.88
C THR A 73 25.59 -34.42 22.33
N GLY A 74 25.05 -35.56 21.84
CA GLY A 74 25.85 -36.59 21.18
C GLY A 74 26.57 -36.08 19.93
N LEU A 75 25.87 -35.30 19.09
CA LEU A 75 26.46 -34.69 17.89
C LEU A 75 27.53 -33.65 18.24
N LEU A 76 27.30 -32.79 19.23
CA LEU A 76 28.30 -31.80 19.67
C LEU A 76 29.58 -32.49 20.17
N VAL A 77 29.45 -33.55 20.96
CA VAL A 77 30.59 -34.34 21.44
C VAL A 77 31.31 -35.02 20.27
N GLY A 78 30.56 -35.66 19.36
CA GLY A 78 31.14 -36.31 18.18
C GLY A 78 31.89 -35.34 17.26
N LEU A 79 31.32 -34.16 17.05
CA LEU A 79 31.90 -33.11 16.20
C LEU A 79 33.15 -32.50 16.86
N GLY A 80 33.10 -32.27 18.18
CA GLY A 80 34.27 -31.85 18.96
C GLY A 80 35.40 -32.88 18.95
N LEU A 81 35.10 -34.16 19.15
CA LEU A 81 36.09 -35.24 19.08
C LEU A 81 36.70 -35.36 17.69
N ARG A 82 35.89 -35.25 16.63
CA ARG A 82 36.39 -35.23 15.25
C ARG A 82 37.35 -34.07 15.02
N MET A 83 37.01 -32.86 15.46
CA MET A 83 37.88 -31.70 15.33
C MET A 83 39.22 -31.87 16.07
N ILE A 84 39.20 -32.46 17.27
CA ILE A 84 40.42 -32.78 18.02
C ILE A 84 41.25 -33.83 17.28
N ALA A 85 40.62 -34.88 16.75
CA ALA A 85 41.31 -35.93 15.98
C ALA A 85 41.95 -35.39 14.70
N ASP A 86 41.24 -34.53 13.96
CA ASP A 86 41.76 -33.87 12.76
C ASP A 86 42.97 -32.98 13.12
N HIS A 87 42.89 -32.24 14.23
CA HIS A 87 43.99 -31.40 14.73
C HIS A 87 45.22 -32.22 15.15
N LEU A 88 45.02 -33.38 15.80
CA LEU A 88 46.11 -34.27 16.22
C LEU A 88 46.78 -34.98 15.05
N THR A 89 46.02 -35.32 13.99
CA THR A 89 46.55 -36.06 12.83
C THR A 89 47.36 -35.16 11.92
N LYS A 90 46.91 -33.92 11.71
CA LYS A 90 47.62 -32.88 10.94
C LYS A 90 47.37 -31.52 11.61
N PRO A 91 48.36 -30.93 12.30
CA PRO A 91 48.20 -29.65 13.00
C PRO A 91 48.13 -28.47 12.02
N ASP A 92 47.07 -28.43 11.21
CA ASP A 92 46.75 -27.36 10.27
C ASP A 92 45.74 -26.40 10.93
N ALA A 93 46.24 -25.43 11.71
CA ALA A 93 45.40 -24.45 12.41
C ALA A 93 44.41 -23.72 11.48
N ARG A 94 44.77 -23.52 10.21
CA ARG A 94 43.93 -22.86 9.21
C ARG A 94 42.65 -23.65 8.90
N LYS A 95 42.74 -24.98 8.78
CA LYS A 95 41.57 -25.84 8.50
C LYS A 95 40.61 -25.90 9.69
N PHE A 96 41.16 -25.87 10.90
CA PHE A 96 40.37 -25.82 12.12
C PHE A 96 39.57 -24.51 12.22
N ILE A 97 40.21 -23.36 11.98
CA ILE A 97 39.53 -22.07 12.04
C ILE A 97 38.43 -21.96 10.97
N THR A 98 38.68 -22.46 9.75
CA THR A 98 37.71 -22.34 8.65
C THR A 98 36.51 -23.26 8.81
N THR A 99 36.71 -24.46 9.35
CA THR A 99 35.59 -25.36 9.71
C THR A 99 34.76 -24.78 10.84
N LEU A 100 35.40 -24.25 11.89
CA LEU A 100 34.71 -23.58 13.00
C LEU A 100 33.88 -22.38 12.51
N LEU A 101 34.45 -21.55 11.64
CA LEU A 101 33.76 -20.39 11.06
C LEU A 101 32.60 -20.81 10.14
N GLY A 102 32.78 -21.89 9.37
CA GLY A 102 31.70 -22.49 8.60
C GLY A 102 30.53 -22.92 9.49
N ILE A 103 30.81 -23.63 10.59
CA ILE A 103 29.77 -24.12 11.52
C ILE A 103 29.03 -22.95 12.18
N THR A 104 29.73 -21.95 12.69
CA THR A 104 29.10 -20.79 13.33
C THR A 104 28.24 -20.01 12.34
N LEU A 105 28.71 -19.83 11.11
CA LEU A 105 27.91 -19.19 10.07
C LEU A 105 26.69 -20.03 9.67
N GLY A 106 26.84 -21.36 9.55
CA GLY A 106 25.73 -22.27 9.27
C GLY A 106 24.64 -22.20 10.35
N LEU A 107 25.03 -22.15 11.62
CA LEU A 107 24.11 -21.96 12.75
C LEU A 107 23.40 -20.60 12.65
N LEU A 108 24.14 -19.51 12.42
CA LEU A 108 23.59 -18.15 12.34
C LEU A 108 22.62 -18.00 11.18
N VAL A 109 23.00 -18.47 9.99
CA VAL A 109 22.15 -18.44 8.79
C VAL A 109 20.87 -19.25 9.00
N THR A 110 20.97 -20.44 9.61
CA THR A 110 19.80 -21.26 9.90
C THR A 110 18.90 -20.59 10.93
N ASP A 111 19.47 -19.96 11.95
CA ASP A 111 18.70 -19.24 12.96
C ASP A 111 18.03 -17.99 12.39
N MET A 112 18.73 -17.21 11.53
CA MET A 112 18.14 -16.10 10.79
C MET A 112 17.06 -16.53 9.81
N LEU A 113 17.26 -17.63 9.07
CA LEU A 113 16.24 -18.18 8.16
C LEU A 113 15.02 -18.64 8.93
N THR A 114 15.21 -19.24 10.10
CA THR A 114 14.10 -19.60 10.97
C THR A 114 13.47 -18.37 11.58
N GLY A 115 14.27 -17.40 12.00
CA GLY A 115 13.84 -16.09 12.43
C GLY A 115 12.92 -15.54 11.38
N LEU A 116 13.34 -15.42 10.13
CA LEU A 116 12.57 -14.86 9.02
C LEU A 116 11.35 -15.69 8.60
N LEU A 117 11.49 -17.02 8.52
CA LEU A 117 10.39 -17.93 8.18
C LEU A 117 9.34 -17.96 9.29
N THR A 118 9.79 -18.03 10.53
CA THR A 118 8.91 -17.96 11.68
C THR A 118 8.37 -16.54 11.76
N GLU A 119 9.16 -15.45 11.73
CA GLU A 119 8.83 -13.98 11.82
C GLU A 119 7.81 -13.55 10.78
N GLY A 120 7.89 -14.05 9.55
CA GLY A 120 6.83 -13.89 8.55
C GLY A 120 5.49 -14.56 8.93
N THR A 121 5.50 -15.43 9.94
CA THR A 121 4.35 -16.10 10.57
C THR A 121 4.07 -15.65 12.03
N TRP A 122 4.84 -14.74 12.65
CA TRP A 122 4.55 -14.16 13.99
C TRP A 122 3.63 -12.94 13.93
N TRP A 123 2.68 -12.91 12.99
CA TRP A 123 1.38 -12.39 13.40
C TRP A 123 0.82 -13.46 14.33
N THR A 124 1.31 -13.43 15.57
CA THR A 124 1.20 -14.52 16.52
C THR A 124 -0.27 -14.80 16.76
N GLU A 125 -0.57 -16.07 16.95
CA GLU A 125 -1.88 -16.51 17.42
C GLU A 125 -2.29 -15.83 18.74
N ASP A 126 -1.31 -15.28 19.47
CA ASP A 126 -1.52 -14.47 20.67
C ASP A 126 -1.85 -13.00 20.37
N ASP A 127 -1.23 -12.36 19.35
CA ASP A 127 -1.69 -11.07 18.83
C ASP A 127 -3.07 -11.20 18.17
N GLU A 128 -3.34 -12.31 17.48
CA GLU A 128 -4.66 -12.61 16.92
C GLU A 128 -5.70 -12.80 18.05
N LYS A 129 -5.34 -13.46 19.15
CA LYS A 129 -6.20 -13.54 20.35
C LYS A 129 -6.40 -12.18 20.99
N ASP A 130 -5.38 -11.37 21.21
CA ASP A 130 -5.52 -10.07 21.86
C ASP A 130 -6.27 -9.06 20.97
N LEU A 131 -6.04 -9.08 19.66
CA LEU A 131 -6.82 -8.32 18.69
C LEU A 131 -8.26 -8.82 18.62
N GLN A 132 -8.49 -10.14 18.62
CA GLN A 132 -9.83 -10.73 18.62
C GLN A 132 -10.57 -10.41 19.93
N ASP A 133 -9.89 -10.44 21.07
CA ASP A 133 -10.47 -10.19 22.38
C ASP A 133 -10.76 -8.69 22.57
N SER A 134 -9.85 -7.81 22.13
CA SER A 134 -10.08 -6.36 22.11
C SER A 134 -11.22 -5.98 21.15
N TRP A 135 -11.28 -6.61 19.98
CA TRP A 135 -12.36 -6.43 19.01
C TRP A 135 -13.69 -6.94 19.55
N MET A 136 -13.72 -8.11 20.20
CA MET A 136 -14.91 -8.65 20.86
C MET A 136 -15.38 -7.76 22.01
N ARG A 137 -14.47 -7.20 22.82
CA ARG A 137 -14.82 -6.21 23.85
C ARG A 137 -15.41 -4.94 23.24
N ARG A 138 -14.86 -4.43 22.13
CA ARG A 138 -15.37 -3.24 21.42
C ARG A 138 -16.75 -3.51 20.79
N ARG A 139 -16.93 -4.67 20.17
CA ARG A 139 -18.20 -5.13 19.59
C ARG A 139 -19.27 -5.32 20.66
N ARG A 140 -18.94 -5.92 21.82
CA ARG A 140 -19.87 -6.02 22.97
C ARG A 140 -20.31 -4.65 23.49
N ARG A 141 -19.41 -3.65 23.51
CA ARG A 141 -19.77 -2.27 23.88
C ARG A 141 -20.73 -1.65 22.87
N GLN A 142 -20.51 -1.85 21.57
CA GLN A 142 -21.42 -1.35 20.52
C GLN A 142 -22.78 -2.05 20.55
N ILE A 143 -22.83 -3.38 20.68
CA ILE A 143 -24.10 -4.13 20.79
C ILE A 143 -24.91 -3.65 22.00
N ARG A 144 -24.27 -3.33 23.13
CA ARG A 144 -24.97 -2.75 24.29
C ARG A 144 -25.54 -1.35 24.00
N LYS A 145 -24.85 -0.54 23.20
CA LYS A 145 -25.36 0.78 22.77
C LYS A 145 -26.57 0.62 21.86
N TYR A 146 -26.45 -0.18 20.81
CA TYR A 146 -27.56 -0.46 19.89
C TYR A 146 -28.74 -1.13 20.58
N ARG A 147 -28.51 -2.02 21.55
CA ARG A 147 -29.59 -2.64 22.33
C ARG A 147 -30.34 -1.60 23.17
N LYS A 148 -29.63 -0.71 23.89
CA LYS A 148 -30.27 0.38 24.65
C LYS A 148 -31.01 1.36 23.74
N GLU A 149 -30.46 1.66 22.57
CA GLU A 149 -31.10 2.52 21.57
C GLU A 149 -32.34 1.85 20.97
N SER A 150 -32.29 0.53 20.71
CA SER A 150 -33.44 -0.25 20.27
C SER A 150 -34.52 -0.41 21.33
N GLU A 151 -34.16 -0.52 22.62
CA GLU A 151 -35.13 -0.56 23.72
C GLU A 151 -35.82 0.81 23.88
N ASN A 152 -35.09 1.92 23.70
CA ASN A 152 -35.67 3.27 23.66
C ASN A 152 -36.58 3.50 22.43
N LEU A 153 -36.20 2.96 21.26
CA LEU A 153 -37.02 3.02 20.04
C LEU A 153 -38.26 2.12 20.14
N SER A 154 -38.15 0.97 20.82
CA SER A 154 -39.28 0.06 21.07
C SER A 154 -40.31 0.64 22.03
N GLN A 155 -39.91 1.55 22.94
CA GLN A 155 -40.87 2.31 23.76
C GLN A 155 -41.62 3.37 22.94
N ASN A 156 -41.12 3.75 21.77
CA ASN A 156 -41.71 4.80 20.93
C ASN A 156 -42.48 4.28 19.70
N GLY A 157 -42.73 2.96 19.62
CA GLY A 157 -43.88 2.39 18.95
C GLY A 157 -44.23 2.92 17.55
N GLN A 158 -43.28 3.02 16.62
CA GLN A 158 -43.60 3.02 15.19
C GLN A 158 -42.67 2.08 14.43
N PHE A 159 -43.20 0.86 14.29
CA PHE A 159 -42.64 -0.25 13.55
C PHE A 159 -42.75 0.05 12.05
N ILE A 160 -41.69 0.56 11.42
CA ILE A 160 -41.60 0.53 9.95
C ILE A 160 -41.28 -0.92 9.57
N ARG A 161 -42.33 -1.64 9.15
CA ARG A 161 -42.22 -2.93 8.49
C ARG A 161 -41.49 -2.77 7.15
N THR A 162 -40.61 -3.74 6.90
CA THR A 162 -40.29 -4.34 5.59
C THR A 162 -39.89 -3.39 4.48
N VAL A 163 -38.58 -3.36 4.20
CA VAL A 163 -38.11 -3.26 2.82
C VAL A 163 -37.23 -4.48 2.58
N ASP A 164 -37.88 -5.52 2.08
CA ASP A 164 -37.21 -6.62 1.40
C ASP A 164 -36.61 -6.09 0.08
N ASP A 165 -35.45 -6.62 -0.28
CA ASP A 165 -34.72 -6.48 -1.56
C ASP A 165 -34.12 -5.11 -1.96
N PRO A 166 -32.81 -4.89 -1.70
CA PRO A 166 -32.06 -3.78 -2.29
C PRO A 166 -31.56 -4.04 -3.74
N LEU A 167 -32.10 -5.03 -4.46
CA LEU A 167 -31.56 -5.45 -5.77
C LEU A 167 -32.49 -5.30 -6.98
N SER A 168 -33.72 -4.81 -6.83
CA SER A 168 -34.71 -4.89 -7.93
C SER A 168 -35.25 -3.58 -8.49
N MET A 169 -34.65 -2.41 -8.21
CA MET A 169 -35.23 -1.17 -8.73
C MET A 169 -34.20 -0.09 -9.00
N PHE A 170 -33.44 -0.20 -10.10
CA PHE A 170 -33.11 1.00 -10.86
C PHE A 170 -33.15 0.73 -12.37
N PRO A 171 -33.89 1.55 -13.15
CA PRO A 171 -33.99 1.45 -14.60
C PRO A 171 -32.69 1.95 -15.24
N GLU A 172 -32.20 1.23 -16.27
CA GLU A 172 -30.95 1.54 -16.97
C GLU A 172 -31.00 2.78 -17.88
N ASP A 173 -32.15 3.44 -18.07
CA ASP A 173 -32.34 4.32 -19.24
C ASP A 173 -32.46 5.85 -18.96
N VAL A 174 -31.84 6.42 -17.92
CA VAL A 174 -31.96 7.88 -17.63
C VAL A 174 -30.62 8.60 -17.41
N LEU A 175 -29.57 8.31 -18.18
CA LEU A 175 -28.33 9.09 -18.11
C LEU A 175 -27.68 9.29 -19.50
N SER A 176 -28.20 10.26 -20.28
CA SER A 176 -27.56 10.71 -21.54
C SER A 176 -27.09 12.17 -21.51
N ILE A 177 -26.98 12.80 -20.33
CA ILE A 177 -26.30 14.10 -20.19
C ILE A 177 -25.43 14.03 -18.94
N ARG A 178 -24.47 13.10 -18.93
CA ARG A 178 -23.41 13.07 -17.93
C ARG A 178 -22.27 13.93 -18.40
N SER A 179 -21.91 14.90 -17.58
CA SER A 179 -20.69 15.67 -17.79
C SER A 179 -19.48 14.74 -17.63
N SER A 180 -18.37 15.01 -18.31
CA SER A 180 -17.11 14.25 -18.15
C SER A 180 -16.63 14.18 -16.68
N GLN A 181 -17.12 15.08 -15.83
CA GLN A 181 -16.85 15.09 -14.40
C GLN A 181 -17.58 13.96 -13.64
N ASP A 182 -18.74 13.52 -14.13
CA ASP A 182 -19.52 12.43 -13.51
C ASP A 182 -18.89 11.05 -13.76
N GLU A 183 -18.15 10.87 -14.86
CA GLU A 183 -17.48 9.61 -15.20
C GLU A 183 -16.37 9.27 -14.20
N HIS A 184 -15.59 10.26 -13.77
CA HIS A 184 -14.55 10.07 -12.77
C HIS A 184 -15.10 9.78 -11.38
N VAL A 185 -16.24 10.38 -11.01
CA VAL A 185 -16.91 10.09 -9.73
C VAL A 185 -17.37 8.63 -9.71
N ASP A 186 -17.91 8.14 -10.83
CA ASP A 186 -18.29 6.75 -10.99
C ASP A 186 -17.11 5.79 -10.89
N GLU A 187 -15.96 6.15 -11.45
CA GLU A 187 -14.75 5.35 -11.36
C GLU A 187 -14.30 5.19 -9.89
N VAL A 188 -14.29 6.28 -9.11
CA VAL A 188 -13.98 6.23 -7.67
C VAL A 188 -14.98 5.34 -6.92
N VAL A 189 -16.28 5.45 -7.23
CA VAL A 189 -17.32 4.60 -6.62
C VAL A 189 -17.12 3.14 -7.00
N ALA A 190 -16.80 2.84 -8.26
CA ALA A 190 -16.53 1.49 -8.72
C ALA A 190 -15.29 0.88 -8.03
N LEU A 191 -14.20 1.65 -7.87
CA LEU A 191 -13.00 1.21 -7.15
C LEU A 191 -13.31 0.91 -5.68
N LYS A 192 -14.03 1.80 -4.99
CA LYS A 192 -14.43 1.59 -3.59
C LYS A 192 -15.36 0.37 -3.42
N ARG A 193 -16.26 0.12 -4.38
CA ARG A 193 -17.10 -1.08 -4.41
C ARG A 193 -16.26 -2.35 -4.58
N ARG A 194 -15.28 -2.35 -5.50
CA ARG A 194 -14.35 -3.48 -5.69
C ARG A 194 -13.50 -3.74 -4.45
N ALA A 195 -12.96 -2.69 -3.82
CA ALA A 195 -12.23 -2.80 -2.56
C ALA A 195 -13.09 -3.43 -1.46
N SER A 196 -14.33 -2.96 -1.32
CA SER A 196 -15.31 -3.51 -0.36
C SER A 196 -15.64 -4.98 -0.63
N ALA A 197 -15.77 -5.37 -1.90
CA ALA A 197 -15.98 -6.76 -2.29
C ALA A 197 -14.79 -7.66 -1.93
N ALA A 198 -13.56 -7.20 -2.19
CA ALA A 198 -12.33 -7.90 -1.83
C ALA A 198 -12.18 -8.05 -0.31
N ALA A 199 -12.47 -7.00 0.46
CA ALA A 199 -12.50 -7.04 1.92
C ALA A 199 -13.58 -8.01 2.44
N GLY A 200 -14.75 -8.05 1.79
CA GLY A 200 -15.81 -9.01 2.07
C GLY A 200 -15.37 -10.47 1.85
N HIS A 201 -14.66 -10.74 0.75
CA HIS A 201 -14.06 -12.06 0.49
C HIS A 201 -13.06 -12.46 1.57
N SER A 202 -12.13 -11.56 1.92
CA SER A 202 -11.14 -11.82 2.97
C SER A 202 -11.81 -12.23 4.30
N ARG A 203 -12.92 -11.60 4.68
CA ARG A 203 -13.68 -11.98 5.89
C ARG A 203 -14.28 -13.38 5.81
N ARG A 204 -14.86 -13.76 4.67
CA ARG A 204 -15.40 -15.12 4.47
C ARG A 204 -14.29 -16.16 4.58
N VAL A 205 -13.15 -15.92 3.95
CA VAL A 205 -11.98 -16.82 4.00
C VAL A 205 -11.39 -16.90 5.42
N GLN A 206 -11.44 -15.82 6.21
CA GLN A 206 -11.07 -15.86 7.64
C GLN A 206 -11.97 -16.80 8.45
N GLU A 207 -13.28 -16.79 8.19
CA GLU A 207 -14.23 -17.71 8.84
C GLU A 207 -13.95 -19.17 8.42
N GLU A 208 -13.67 -19.41 7.14
CA GLU A 208 -13.26 -20.74 6.65
C GLU A 208 -11.95 -21.21 7.25
N ARG A 209 -10.98 -20.32 7.45
CA ARG A 209 -9.69 -20.63 8.10
C ARG A 209 -9.92 -21.08 9.55
N LYS A 210 -10.78 -20.38 10.29
CA LYS A 210 -11.17 -20.77 11.66
C LYS A 210 -11.88 -22.12 11.67
N TRP A 211 -12.74 -22.36 10.68
CA TRP A 211 -13.39 -23.66 10.53
C TRP A 211 -12.38 -24.78 10.24
N ALA A 212 -11.42 -24.57 9.34
CA ALA A 212 -10.36 -25.53 9.04
C ALA A 212 -9.52 -25.88 10.28
N TRP A 213 -9.20 -24.90 11.13
CA TRP A 213 -8.57 -25.15 12.42
C TRP A 213 -9.42 -26.01 13.35
N SER A 214 -10.72 -25.71 13.47
CA SER A 214 -11.64 -26.51 14.30
C SER A 214 -11.79 -27.96 13.82
N GLN A 215 -11.59 -28.20 12.52
CA GLN A 215 -11.61 -29.53 11.92
C GLN A 215 -10.27 -30.28 12.04
N GLY A 216 -9.24 -29.67 12.65
CA GLY A 216 -7.91 -30.28 12.76
C GLY A 216 -7.17 -30.38 11.42
N ASN A 217 -7.48 -29.50 10.46
CA ASN A 217 -6.80 -29.46 9.16
C ASN A 217 -5.90 -28.22 9.04
N PRO A 218 -4.67 -28.26 9.61
CA PRO A 218 -3.78 -27.10 9.62
C PRO A 218 -3.29 -26.74 8.22
N ALA A 219 -3.06 -27.72 7.34
CA ALA A 219 -2.59 -27.48 5.97
C ALA A 219 -3.55 -26.58 5.19
N ARG A 220 -4.86 -26.86 5.28
CA ARG A 220 -5.89 -26.01 4.67
C ARG A 220 -5.95 -24.63 5.32
N ALA A 221 -5.84 -24.55 6.64
CA ALA A 221 -5.84 -23.27 7.35
C ALA A 221 -4.66 -22.37 6.92
N PHE A 222 -3.48 -22.94 6.68
CA PHE A 222 -2.33 -22.22 6.14
C PHE A 222 -2.56 -21.72 4.71
N GLN A 223 -3.15 -22.54 3.83
CA GLN A 223 -3.49 -22.12 2.47
C GLN A 223 -4.47 -20.93 2.46
N LEU A 224 -5.53 -21.02 3.27
CA LEU A 224 -6.49 -19.92 3.44
C LEU A 224 -5.83 -18.66 4.03
N GLY A 225 -4.80 -18.83 4.87
CA GLY A 225 -3.98 -17.71 5.38
C GLY A 225 -3.30 -16.91 4.26
N TRP A 226 -2.72 -17.59 3.26
CA TRP A 226 -2.14 -16.92 2.09
C TRP A 226 -3.19 -16.20 1.24
N GLU A 227 -4.36 -16.80 1.08
CA GLU A 227 -5.46 -16.21 0.33
C GLU A 227 -6.02 -14.94 1.02
N ILE A 228 -6.16 -14.95 2.34
CA ILE A 228 -6.54 -13.78 3.14
C ILE A 228 -5.58 -12.62 2.89
N ARG A 229 -4.26 -12.87 2.97
CA ARG A 229 -3.23 -11.85 2.74
C ARG A 229 -3.33 -11.27 1.32
N ARG A 230 -3.52 -12.13 0.32
CA ARG A 230 -3.68 -11.71 -1.07
C ARG A 230 -4.89 -10.77 -1.26
N TYR A 231 -6.05 -11.10 -0.67
CA TYR A 231 -7.23 -10.26 -0.78
C TYR A 231 -7.14 -8.97 0.05
N GLN A 232 -6.41 -8.97 1.16
CA GLN A 232 -6.12 -7.76 1.93
C GLN A 232 -5.28 -6.78 1.13
N LEU A 233 -4.16 -7.26 0.55
CA LEU A 233 -3.30 -6.44 -0.32
C LEU A 233 -4.09 -5.87 -1.50
N LEU A 234 -4.91 -6.68 -2.17
CA LEU A 234 -5.75 -6.23 -3.27
C LEU A 234 -6.79 -5.17 -2.85
N ALA A 235 -7.37 -5.30 -1.65
CA ALA A 235 -8.29 -4.31 -1.12
C ALA A 235 -7.57 -2.97 -0.83
N GLU A 236 -6.39 -3.03 -0.21
CA GLU A 236 -5.56 -1.86 0.09
C GLU A 236 -5.12 -1.13 -1.18
N GLU A 237 -4.65 -1.85 -2.20
CA GLU A 237 -4.26 -1.27 -3.50
C GLU A 237 -5.44 -0.55 -4.17
N LEU A 238 -6.64 -1.15 -4.14
CA LEU A 238 -7.84 -0.54 -4.71
C LEU A 238 -8.30 0.70 -3.92
N GLU A 239 -8.15 0.70 -2.59
CA GLU A 239 -8.43 1.87 -1.77
C GLU A 239 -7.44 3.00 -2.02
N GLN A 240 -6.15 2.69 -2.16
CA GLN A 240 -5.12 3.67 -2.51
C GLN A 240 -5.42 4.30 -3.86
N ARG A 241 -5.69 3.48 -4.88
CA ARG A 241 -6.05 3.98 -6.21
C ARG A 241 -7.33 4.82 -6.21
N ALA A 242 -8.32 4.46 -5.39
CA ALA A 242 -9.52 5.27 -5.21
C ALA A 242 -9.20 6.63 -4.55
N LYS A 243 -8.28 6.67 -3.58
CA LYS A 243 -7.84 7.92 -2.93
C LYS A 243 -7.07 8.81 -3.91
N GLU A 244 -6.16 8.26 -4.69
CA GLU A 244 -5.43 9.00 -5.72
C GLU A 244 -6.39 9.64 -6.72
N LYS A 245 -7.38 8.88 -7.22
CA LYS A 245 -8.43 9.41 -8.12
C LYS A 245 -9.29 10.49 -7.46
N GLU A 246 -9.61 10.33 -6.17
CA GLU A 246 -10.34 11.34 -5.41
C GLU A 246 -9.50 12.62 -5.22
N GLU A 247 -8.18 12.49 -5.05
CA GLU A 247 -7.25 13.61 -4.98
C GLU A 247 -7.08 14.31 -6.32
N GLU A 248 -6.99 13.57 -7.45
CA GLU A 248 -7.01 14.14 -8.80
C GLU A 248 -8.30 14.95 -9.02
N LEU A 249 -9.45 14.42 -8.59
CA LEU A 249 -10.72 15.14 -8.66
C LEU A 249 -10.76 16.38 -7.79
N LYS A 250 -10.18 16.31 -6.59
CA LYS A 250 -10.05 17.48 -5.72
C LYS A 250 -9.05 18.49 -6.28
N ALA A 251 -7.96 18.05 -6.90
CA ALA A 251 -6.97 18.93 -7.52
C ALA A 251 -7.55 19.65 -8.74
N GLY A 252 -8.30 18.95 -9.59
CA GLY A 252 -9.04 19.56 -10.70
C GLY A 252 -10.17 20.48 -10.24
N LYS A 253 -10.78 20.25 -9.07
CA LYS A 253 -11.73 21.19 -8.46
C LYS A 253 -11.06 22.39 -7.77
N ARG A 254 -9.85 22.20 -7.21
CA ARG A 254 -9.09 23.26 -6.52
C ARG A 254 -8.60 24.37 -7.44
N THR A 255 -8.57 24.15 -8.75
CA THR A 255 -8.24 25.19 -9.74
C THR A 255 -9.40 26.15 -10.03
N GLU A 256 -10.58 25.90 -9.47
CA GLU A 256 -11.75 26.78 -9.63
C GLU A 256 -12.16 27.32 -8.26
N SER A 257 -11.68 28.52 -7.91
CA SER A 257 -12.24 29.25 -6.78
C SER A 257 -13.64 29.71 -7.12
N GLU A 258 -14.63 29.22 -6.37
CA GLU A 258 -15.99 29.72 -6.42
C GLU A 258 -16.16 30.91 -5.46
N ILE A 259 -16.59 32.05 -5.99
CA ILE A 259 -16.89 33.26 -5.24
C ILE A 259 -18.39 33.50 -5.31
N HIS A 260 -19.08 33.38 -4.18
CA HIS A 260 -20.49 33.73 -4.07
C HIS A 260 -20.65 35.18 -3.61
N LEU A 261 -21.37 36.00 -4.38
CA LEU A 261 -21.62 37.41 -4.04
C LEU A 261 -22.97 37.65 -3.35
N VAL A 262 -23.63 36.60 -2.88
CA VAL A 262 -24.98 36.68 -2.30
C VAL A 262 -24.98 37.53 -1.03
N GLY A 263 -25.82 38.57 -1.01
CA GLY A 263 -26.05 39.42 0.16
C GLY A 263 -25.03 40.54 0.39
N LEU A 264 -24.04 40.71 -0.49
CA LEU A 264 -23.05 41.79 -0.39
C LEU A 264 -23.56 43.06 -1.09
N THR A 265 -23.24 44.24 -0.55
CA THR A 265 -23.44 45.48 -1.32
C THR A 265 -22.51 45.52 -2.53
N VAL A 266 -22.82 46.32 -3.56
CA VAL A 266 -22.00 46.39 -4.79
C VAL A 266 -20.53 46.70 -4.49
N ARG A 267 -20.27 47.59 -3.53
CA ARG A 267 -18.91 47.94 -3.11
C ARG A 267 -18.19 46.78 -2.42
N GLU A 268 -18.85 46.12 -1.48
CA GLU A 268 -18.28 44.95 -0.79
C GLU A 268 -18.06 43.77 -1.74
N ALA A 269 -18.96 43.59 -2.71
CA ALA A 269 -18.83 42.57 -3.75
C ALA A 269 -17.58 42.80 -4.60
N ILE A 270 -17.33 44.04 -5.05
CA ILE A 270 -16.11 44.40 -5.79
C ILE A 270 -14.85 44.16 -4.96
N ASP A 271 -14.82 44.68 -3.73
CA ASP A 271 -13.66 44.53 -2.85
C ASP A 271 -13.37 43.04 -2.56
N THR A 272 -14.42 42.23 -2.38
CA THR A 272 -14.31 40.78 -2.16
C THR A 272 -13.80 40.05 -3.41
N VAL A 273 -14.32 40.39 -4.59
CA VAL A 273 -13.87 39.81 -5.87
C VAL A 273 -12.40 40.13 -6.10
N GLU A 274 -11.99 41.40 -5.93
CA GLU A 274 -10.60 41.82 -6.14
C GLU A 274 -9.64 41.13 -5.16
N ALA A 275 -10.00 41.07 -3.88
CA ALA A 275 -9.21 40.39 -2.87
C ALA A 275 -9.04 38.89 -3.18
N ARG A 276 -10.12 38.23 -3.64
CA ARG A 276 -10.12 36.80 -3.97
C ARG A 276 -9.42 36.50 -5.28
N ILE A 277 -9.54 37.34 -6.30
CA ILE A 277 -8.74 37.22 -7.53
C ILE A 277 -7.26 37.31 -7.20
N ARG A 278 -6.85 38.29 -6.37
CA ARG A 278 -5.45 38.45 -5.95
C ARG A 278 -4.96 37.28 -5.08
N GLU A 279 -5.85 36.64 -4.33
CA GLU A 279 -5.51 35.43 -3.57
C GLU A 279 -5.38 34.20 -4.48
N ALA A 280 -6.31 34.02 -5.42
CA ALA A 280 -6.30 32.96 -6.42
C ALA A 280 -5.05 33.04 -7.31
N GLN A 281 -4.67 34.24 -7.75
CA GLN A 281 -3.42 34.49 -8.48
C GLN A 281 -2.19 34.09 -7.64
N ARG A 282 -2.15 34.44 -6.35
CA ARG A 282 -1.05 34.03 -5.45
C ARG A 282 -0.95 32.52 -5.26
N ARG A 283 -2.06 31.80 -5.43
CA ARG A 283 -2.13 30.33 -5.36
C ARG A 283 -1.82 29.66 -6.71
N GLY A 284 -1.70 30.43 -7.79
CA GLY A 284 -1.51 29.90 -9.14
C GLY A 284 -2.79 29.27 -9.72
N GLU A 285 -3.97 29.71 -9.28
CA GLU A 285 -5.23 29.29 -9.87
C GLU A 285 -5.43 29.97 -11.23
N THR A 286 -5.86 29.21 -12.23
CA THR A 286 -6.03 29.69 -13.60
C THR A 286 -7.44 30.21 -13.88
N ARG A 287 -8.43 29.82 -13.07
CA ARG A 287 -9.84 30.19 -13.27
C ARG A 287 -10.54 30.50 -11.96
N VAL A 288 -11.38 31.52 -11.98
CA VAL A 288 -12.25 31.89 -10.85
C VAL A 288 -13.68 31.98 -11.35
N ARG A 289 -14.59 31.26 -10.70
CA ARG A 289 -16.02 31.28 -11.01
C ARG A 289 -16.72 32.22 -10.03
N ILE A 290 -17.34 33.27 -10.54
CA ILE A 290 -18.06 34.25 -9.74
C ILE A 290 -19.56 34.01 -9.94
N PHE A 291 -20.26 33.70 -8.86
CA PHE A 291 -21.71 33.51 -8.86
C PHE A 291 -22.40 34.81 -8.46
N VAL A 292 -23.13 35.38 -9.42
CA VAL A 292 -23.97 36.57 -9.20
C VAL A 292 -25.43 36.12 -9.12
N ASP A 293 -26.03 36.20 -7.94
CA ASP A 293 -27.45 35.87 -7.77
C ASP A 293 -28.34 37.00 -8.32
N ASP A 294 -29.22 36.62 -9.24
CA ASP A 294 -30.16 37.52 -9.91
C ASP A 294 -31.19 38.14 -8.96
N LYS A 295 -31.43 37.52 -7.81
CA LYS A 295 -32.43 37.99 -6.84
C LYS A 295 -31.90 39.05 -5.89
N THR A 296 -30.59 39.09 -5.70
CA THR A 296 -29.98 39.94 -4.65
C THR A 296 -29.76 41.38 -5.14
N TYR A 297 -29.57 41.58 -6.46
CA TYR A 297 -29.25 42.90 -7.02
C TYR A 297 -30.37 43.43 -7.91
N ALA A 298 -30.73 44.70 -7.71
CA ALA A 298 -31.60 45.41 -8.66
C ALA A 298 -30.95 45.39 -10.07
N PRO A 299 -31.74 45.29 -11.16
CA PRO A 299 -31.21 45.07 -12.51
C PRO A 299 -30.18 46.13 -12.95
N GLY A 300 -30.33 47.39 -12.53
CA GLY A 300 -29.36 48.45 -12.82
C GLY A 300 -28.00 48.26 -12.12
N LEU A 301 -28.01 47.85 -10.84
CA LEU A 301 -26.79 47.61 -10.05
C LEU A 301 -26.05 46.36 -10.51
N LYS A 302 -26.77 45.37 -11.03
CA LYS A 302 -26.18 44.16 -11.62
C LYS A 302 -25.31 44.51 -12.83
N HIS A 303 -25.81 45.33 -13.75
CA HIS A 303 -25.04 45.77 -14.91
C HIS A 303 -23.80 46.57 -14.49
N GLU A 304 -23.93 47.43 -13.48
CA GLU A 304 -22.79 48.17 -12.93
C GLU A 304 -21.73 47.22 -12.35
N LEU A 305 -22.13 46.22 -11.56
CA LEU A 305 -21.22 45.23 -10.97
C LEU A 305 -20.51 44.41 -12.05
N VAL A 306 -21.24 43.89 -13.04
CA VAL A 306 -20.67 43.10 -14.15
C VAL A 306 -19.66 43.94 -14.93
N ASN A 307 -20.02 45.18 -15.30
CA ASN A 307 -19.11 46.07 -16.03
C ASN A 307 -17.85 46.36 -15.22
N ARG A 308 -17.98 46.62 -13.90
CA ARG A 308 -16.82 46.90 -13.04
C ARG A 308 -15.88 45.70 -12.92
N ILE A 309 -16.42 44.49 -12.81
CA ILE A 309 -15.64 43.25 -12.75
C ILE A 309 -14.97 42.98 -14.11
N GLN A 310 -15.67 43.27 -15.22
CA GLN A 310 -15.12 43.17 -16.57
C GLN A 310 -14.01 44.20 -16.84
N ASP A 311 -14.11 45.41 -16.29
CA ASP A 311 -13.03 46.40 -16.32
C ASP A 311 -11.78 45.93 -15.55
N LEU A 312 -11.99 45.23 -14.42
CA LEU A 312 -10.91 44.69 -13.58
C LEU A 312 -10.19 43.49 -14.22
N SER A 313 -10.85 42.76 -15.11
CA SER A 313 -10.26 41.62 -15.81
C SER A 313 -10.51 41.70 -17.31
N HIS A 314 -9.50 42.15 -18.05
CA HIS A 314 -9.56 42.30 -19.51
C HIS A 314 -9.82 40.99 -20.28
N ASN A 315 -9.78 39.82 -19.62
CA ASN A 315 -9.99 38.49 -20.21
C ASN A 315 -11.15 37.71 -19.55
N MET A 316 -12.32 38.34 -19.37
CA MET A 316 -13.53 37.64 -18.91
C MET A 316 -14.34 37.07 -20.06
N GLU A 317 -14.68 35.78 -19.96
CA GLU A 317 -15.72 35.17 -20.78
C GLU A 317 -17.02 35.04 -19.96
N GLU A 318 -18.10 35.64 -20.45
CA GLU A 318 -19.43 35.47 -19.85
C GLU A 318 -20.00 34.10 -20.30
N GLU A 319 -19.80 33.06 -19.49
CA GLU A 319 -20.42 31.76 -19.71
C GLU A 319 -21.85 31.76 -19.14
N ARG A 320 -22.85 31.95 -20.01
CA ARG A 320 -24.26 31.88 -19.61
C ARG A 320 -24.67 30.43 -19.35
N SER A 321 -24.57 30.01 -18.09
CA SER A 321 -25.19 28.74 -17.66
C SER A 321 -26.71 28.84 -17.77
N GLN A 322 -27.31 27.90 -18.50
CA GLN A 322 -28.73 27.91 -18.88
C GLN A 322 -29.69 27.60 -17.71
N SER A 323 -29.19 27.24 -16.52
CA SER A 323 -30.03 26.67 -15.45
C SER A 323 -30.07 27.38 -14.10
N ASP A 324 -29.15 28.30 -13.73
CA ASP A 324 -29.11 28.75 -12.32
C ASP A 324 -28.56 30.16 -12.02
N GLY A 325 -28.66 31.09 -12.97
CA GLY A 325 -28.18 32.48 -12.81
C GLY A 325 -26.89 32.74 -13.58
N LYS A 326 -26.46 34.01 -13.64
CA LYS A 326 -25.25 34.39 -14.38
C LYS A 326 -24.00 33.98 -13.59
N VAL A 327 -23.33 32.92 -14.05
CA VAL A 327 -21.97 32.59 -13.65
C VAL A 327 -21.02 33.38 -14.54
N LEU A 328 -20.08 34.08 -13.93
CA LEU A 328 -19.00 34.76 -14.65
C LEU A 328 -17.72 33.95 -14.43
N VAL A 329 -17.10 33.50 -15.52
CA VAL A 329 -15.84 32.76 -15.44
C VAL A 329 -14.71 33.71 -15.81
N VAL A 330 -13.83 33.98 -14.86
CA VAL A 330 -12.66 34.82 -15.04
C VAL A 330 -11.46 33.92 -15.29
N SER A 331 -10.85 34.01 -16.47
CA SER A 331 -9.54 33.40 -16.71
C SER A 331 -8.47 34.30 -16.12
N LEU A 332 -7.63 33.74 -15.24
CA LEU A 332 -6.51 34.43 -14.59
C LEU A 332 -5.20 34.24 -15.35
N ASP A 333 -5.24 33.69 -16.57
CA ASP A 333 -4.05 33.43 -17.39
C ASP A 333 -3.28 34.74 -17.65
N ASP A 334 -2.33 35.00 -16.77
CA ASP A 334 -1.37 36.09 -16.87
C ASP A 334 -0.41 35.81 -18.03
N HIS A 335 -0.07 36.86 -18.76
CA HIS A 335 0.74 36.90 -19.98
C HIS A 335 2.19 36.40 -19.86
N ALA A 336 2.45 35.22 -19.29
CA ALA A 336 3.76 34.59 -19.30
C ALA A 336 4.26 34.21 -20.71
N GLN A 337 3.43 34.34 -21.76
CA GLN A 337 3.83 34.14 -23.16
C GLN A 337 4.29 35.41 -23.90
N SER A 338 4.27 36.61 -23.30
CA SER A 338 4.63 37.83 -24.05
C SER A 338 6.13 38.15 -24.13
N GLY A 339 7.03 37.25 -23.71
CA GLY A 339 8.46 37.56 -23.68
C GLY A 339 9.36 36.37 -23.85
N THR A 340 9.56 35.90 -25.09
CA THR A 340 10.86 35.42 -25.63
C THR A 340 10.70 34.84 -27.05
N HIS A 341 10.16 35.62 -27.99
CA HIS A 341 10.56 35.45 -29.40
C HIS A 341 11.94 36.10 -29.57
N ILE A 342 12.99 35.47 -29.03
CA ILE A 342 14.37 35.84 -29.37
C ILE A 342 14.55 35.44 -30.84
N ARG A 343 14.52 36.48 -31.67
CA ARG A 343 14.87 36.50 -33.08
C ARG A 343 16.26 35.88 -33.26
N SER A 344 16.35 34.59 -33.54
CA SER A 344 17.58 33.97 -34.05
C SER A 344 17.73 34.37 -35.52
N SER A 345 18.21 35.60 -35.76
CA SER A 345 18.87 35.92 -37.02
C SER A 345 20.25 35.25 -36.97
N HIS A 346 20.37 34.03 -37.50
CA HIS A 346 21.67 33.50 -37.86
C HIS A 346 21.85 33.64 -39.37
N ASN A 347 22.85 34.46 -39.69
CA ASN A 347 23.37 34.78 -41.01
C ASN A 347 23.64 33.52 -41.84
N GLY A 348 23.09 33.51 -43.05
CA GLY A 348 23.70 32.81 -44.18
C GLY A 348 24.49 33.83 -44.99
N SER A 349 25.83 33.72 -44.99
CA SER A 349 26.69 34.40 -45.94
C SER A 349 27.88 33.50 -46.31
N ALA A 350 27.99 33.29 -47.63
CA ALA A 350 29.15 32.97 -48.46
C ALA A 350 29.94 31.68 -48.20
#